data_AF-A0A0L6T6V7-F1
#
_entry.id   AF-A0A0L6T6V7-F1
#
_cell.length_a   1.000
_cell.length_b   1.000
_cell.length_c   1.000
_cell.angle_alpha   90.00
_cell.angle_beta   90.00
_cell.angle_gamma   90.00
#
_symmetry.space_group_name_H-M   'P 1'
#
loop_
_entity.id
_entity.type
_entity.pdbx_description
1 polymer ?
#
loop_
_entity_poly.entity_id
_entity_poly.type
_entity_poly.pdbx_seq_one_letter_code
_entity_poly.pdbx_strand_id
1 'polypeptide(L)'
;MRRVAVLVHAGGCPVSFLESQTMNNMNRMTLVAALVALTLAGCTSVRGGTELVRSDVTFDGGKIGLKSPVVLVSANPGGAIVEWQLPAGKDVTFPENGIVIEGSVVFPSETVPESKGQPPNEAGSLRVDARQKSNFTCVLREDRLKIACSSKTLVPGVYKYTIRVVRKDGQVLKVDPPMVIM
;
A
#
# COMPACT_ATOMS: atom_id res chain seq x y z
N MET A 1 -3.90 12.77 36.88
CA MET A 1 -4.98 11.76 37.00
C MET A 1 -5.54 11.48 35.62
N ARG A 2 -5.65 10.19 35.27
CA ARG A 2 -6.10 9.66 33.97
C ARG A 2 -7.62 9.80 33.81
N ARG A 3 -8.08 9.98 32.57
CA ARG A 3 -9.09 9.13 31.89
C ARG A 3 -9.17 9.51 30.41
N VAL A 4 -8.63 8.62 29.58
CA VAL A 4 -8.80 8.60 28.12
C VAL A 4 -10.12 7.86 27.86
N ALA A 5 -11.04 8.51 27.15
CA ALA A 5 -12.24 7.85 26.63
C ALA A 5 -11.90 7.22 25.28
N VAL A 6 -11.90 5.88 25.24
CA VAL A 6 -11.80 5.09 24.01
C VAL A 6 -13.21 4.95 23.47
N LEU A 7 -13.51 5.61 22.35
CA LEU A 7 -14.76 5.40 21.62
C LEU A 7 -14.54 4.28 20.61
N VAL A 8 -14.96 3.07 20.96
CA VAL A 8 -15.00 1.92 20.06
C VAL A 8 -16.27 2.04 19.22
N HIS A 9 -16.13 2.32 17.92
CA HIS A 9 -17.24 2.15 16.97
C HIS A 9 -17.35 0.66 16.63
N ALA A 10 -18.22 -0.05 17.36
CA ALA A 10 -18.74 -1.33 16.94
C ALA A 10 -19.75 -1.11 15.81
N GLY A 11 -19.60 -1.87 14.73
CA GLY A 11 -20.45 -1.79 13.54
C GLY A 11 -21.93 -2.03 13.87
N GLY A 12 -22.78 -1.14 13.38
CA GLY A 12 -24.23 -1.33 13.35
C GLY A 12 -24.67 -1.79 11.97
N CYS A 13 -25.12 -3.03 11.85
CA CYS A 13 -26.14 -3.38 10.87
C CYS A 13 -27.50 -2.93 11.44
N PRO A 14 -28.39 -2.31 10.64
CA PRO A 14 -29.74 -2.03 11.11
C PRO A 14 -30.49 -3.35 11.29
N VAL A 15 -30.92 -3.64 12.51
CA VAL A 15 -31.84 -4.74 12.80
C VAL A 15 -33.25 -4.17 12.67
N SER A 16 -33.96 -4.56 11.61
CA SER A 16 -35.40 -4.28 11.49
C SER A 16 -36.15 -5.06 12.58
N PHE A 17 -36.76 -4.33 13.50
CA PHE A 17 -37.66 -4.87 14.51
C PHE A 17 -39.00 -5.19 13.83
N LEU A 18 -39.35 -6.47 13.74
CA LEU A 18 -40.69 -6.93 13.33
C LEU A 18 -41.43 -7.36 14.59
N GLU A 19 -42.34 -6.50 15.03
CA GLU A 19 -43.25 -6.74 16.15
C GLU A 19 -44.30 -7.77 15.72
N SER A 20 -44.26 -8.97 16.32
CA SER A 20 -45.23 -10.04 16.03
C SER A 20 -46.08 -10.29 17.26
N GLN A 21 -47.38 -10.16 17.07
CA GLN A 21 -48.39 -10.22 18.13
C GLN A 21 -48.48 -11.62 18.76
N THR A 22 -48.58 -11.62 20.08
CA THR A 22 -49.04 -12.74 20.92
C THR A 22 -50.43 -13.22 20.51
N MET A 23 -50.56 -14.51 20.18
CA MET A 23 -51.82 -15.24 20.41
C MET A 23 -51.57 -16.60 21.08
N ASN A 24 -52.43 -16.82 22.07
CA ASN A 24 -52.54 -17.98 22.94
C ASN A 24 -52.94 -19.26 22.19
N ASN A 25 -52.57 -20.36 22.85
CA ASN A 25 -53.35 -21.57 23.09
C ASN A 25 -52.93 -22.85 22.35
N MET A 26 -52.89 -23.92 23.14
CA MET A 26 -52.44 -25.28 22.88
C MET A 26 -52.98 -25.90 21.57
N ASN A 27 -52.09 -26.49 20.75
CA ASN A 27 -52.06 -27.94 20.53
C ASN A 27 -50.83 -28.39 19.73
N ARG A 28 -50.54 -29.68 19.89
CA ARG A 28 -49.34 -30.42 19.45
C ARG A 28 -49.05 -30.42 17.94
N MET A 29 -47.75 -30.56 17.67
CA MET A 29 -47.10 -31.21 16.52
C MET A 29 -47.18 -30.52 15.15
N THR A 30 -46.05 -30.66 14.42
CA THR A 30 -45.80 -30.37 12.99
C THR A 30 -45.73 -28.91 12.57
N LEU A 31 -44.50 -28.36 12.51
CA LEU A 31 -43.89 -27.79 11.28
C LEU A 31 -42.51 -27.20 11.60
N VAL A 32 -41.52 -28.10 11.60
CA VAL A 32 -40.13 -27.76 11.27
C VAL A 32 -40.10 -27.39 9.77
N ALA A 33 -39.24 -26.44 9.41
CA ALA A 33 -38.87 -26.02 8.04
C ALA A 33 -39.65 -24.86 7.40
N ALA A 34 -39.39 -23.62 7.84
CA ALA A 34 -39.52 -22.46 6.94
C ALA A 34 -38.68 -21.21 7.31
N LEU A 35 -37.87 -21.21 8.37
CA LEU A 35 -37.28 -19.96 8.91
C LEU A 35 -35.75 -19.92 9.01
N VAL A 36 -35.03 -20.96 8.56
CA VAL A 36 -33.56 -21.04 8.71
C VAL A 36 -32.81 -20.93 7.38
N ALA A 37 -33.49 -20.82 6.23
CA ALA A 37 -32.85 -20.82 4.92
C ALA A 37 -32.46 -19.42 4.38
N LEU A 38 -32.84 -18.31 5.04
CA LEU A 38 -32.61 -16.95 4.50
C LEU A 38 -31.55 -16.13 5.24
N THR A 39 -30.90 -16.66 6.28
CA THR A 39 -29.83 -15.95 7.01
C THR A 39 -28.40 -16.35 6.60
N LEU A 40 -28.25 -17.24 5.62
CA LEU A 40 -26.94 -17.69 5.10
C LEU A 40 -26.54 -17.06 3.76
N ALA A 41 -27.25 -16.02 3.30
CA ALA A 41 -26.67 -15.10 2.32
C ALA A 41 -25.65 -14.20 3.05
N GLY A 42 -24.52 -14.82 3.42
CA GLY A 42 -23.36 -14.11 3.91
C GLY A 42 -22.97 -13.08 2.85
N CYS A 43 -23.21 -11.81 3.15
CA CYS A 43 -22.49 -10.72 2.51
C CYS A 43 -21.01 -10.98 2.75
N THR A 44 -20.35 -11.69 1.83
CA THR A 44 -18.90 -11.62 1.69
C THR A 44 -18.61 -10.22 1.17
N SER A 45 -18.69 -9.23 2.06
CA SER A 45 -18.06 -7.94 1.84
C SER A 45 -16.57 -8.24 1.75
N VAL A 46 -16.10 -8.42 0.52
CA VAL A 46 -14.70 -8.31 0.17
C VAL A 46 -14.32 -6.88 0.54
N ARG A 47 -13.90 -6.68 1.79
CA ARG A 47 -13.26 -5.44 2.22
C ARG A 47 -12.00 -5.34 1.39
N GLY A 48 -12.01 -4.47 0.38
CA GLY A 48 -10.81 -4.05 -0.33
C GLY A 48 -9.85 -3.42 0.68
N GLY A 49 -8.99 -4.24 1.27
CA GLY A 49 -7.98 -3.80 2.23
C GLY A 49 -6.83 -3.16 1.48
N THR A 50 -6.36 -2.00 1.94
CA THR A 50 -5.15 -1.37 1.43
C THR A 50 -3.96 -2.31 1.60
N GLU A 51 -3.20 -2.54 0.54
CA GLU A 51 -1.99 -3.36 0.59
C GLU A 51 -0.85 -2.56 1.23
N LEU A 52 -0.23 -3.09 2.29
CA LEU A 52 0.95 -2.50 2.92
C LEU A 52 2.20 -3.22 2.42
N VAL A 53 3.02 -2.50 1.66
CA VAL A 53 4.33 -2.95 1.20
C VAL A 53 5.40 -2.35 2.11
N ARG A 54 6.10 -3.16 2.89
CA ARG A 54 7.22 -2.69 3.74
C ARG A 54 8.56 -2.96 3.07
N SER A 55 9.41 -1.94 3.02
CA SER A 55 10.80 -2.04 2.57
C SER A 55 11.75 -1.67 3.70
N ASP A 56 12.52 -2.66 4.15
CA ASP A 56 13.54 -2.45 5.17
C ASP A 56 14.77 -1.78 4.55
N VAL A 57 15.18 -0.67 5.15
CA VAL A 57 16.41 0.03 4.81
C VAL A 57 17.51 -0.49 5.72
N THR A 58 18.63 -0.88 5.15
CA THR A 58 19.81 -1.33 5.88
C THR A 58 20.92 -0.28 5.78
N PHE A 59 21.77 -0.23 6.80
CA PHE A 59 22.89 0.70 6.86
C PHE A 59 24.16 -0.06 7.25
N ASP A 60 25.10 -0.19 6.31
CA ASP A 60 26.35 -0.91 6.53
C ASP A 60 27.53 -0.13 5.94
N GLY A 61 28.56 0.10 6.75
CA GLY A 61 29.78 0.81 6.33
C GLY A 61 29.53 2.19 5.69
N GLY A 62 28.43 2.86 6.06
CA GLY A 62 28.05 4.14 5.49
C GLY A 62 27.25 4.09 4.18
N LYS A 63 26.94 2.89 3.68
CA LYS A 63 26.10 2.65 2.51
C LYS A 63 24.67 2.32 2.93
N ILE A 64 23.70 2.76 2.13
CA ILE A 64 22.28 2.40 2.31
C ILE A 64 21.99 1.19 1.42
N GLY A 65 21.50 0.11 2.02
CA GLY A 65 21.01 -1.06 1.31
C GLY A 65 19.50 -1.16 1.40
N LEU A 66 18.88 -1.83 0.43
CA LEU A 66 17.44 -2.08 0.40
C LEU A 66 17.18 -3.56 0.23
N LYS A 67 16.22 -4.06 1.02
CA LYS A 67 15.74 -5.44 0.85
C LYS A 67 14.94 -5.61 -0.45
N SER A 68 14.18 -4.59 -0.85
CA SER A 68 13.49 -4.55 -2.15
C SER A 68 13.80 -3.23 -2.87
N PRO A 69 14.52 -3.28 -4.01
CA PRO A 69 14.85 -2.07 -4.76
C PRO A 69 13.66 -1.51 -5.55
N VAL A 70 12.60 -2.30 -5.71
CA VAL A 70 11.42 -1.94 -6.52
C VAL A 70 10.17 -1.93 -5.65
N VAL A 71 9.31 -0.94 -5.92
CA VAL A 71 7.94 -0.90 -5.40
C VAL A 71 7.00 -1.40 -6.50
N LEU A 72 6.31 -2.51 -6.21
CA LEU A 72 5.22 -3.02 -7.02
C LEU A 72 3.91 -2.54 -6.40
N VAL A 73 3.12 -1.82 -7.18
CA VAL A 73 1.76 -1.44 -6.80
C VAL A 73 0.80 -2.36 -7.56
N SER A 74 0.04 -3.16 -6.83
CA SER A 74 -1.03 -4.00 -7.40
C SER A 74 -2.29 -3.19 -7.62
N ALA A 75 -3.14 -3.63 -8.54
CA ALA A 75 -4.47 -3.06 -8.74
C ALA A 75 -5.41 -3.47 -7.58
N ASN A 76 -5.27 -2.82 -6.43
CA ASN A 76 -6.09 -3.08 -5.26
C ASN A 76 -7.09 -1.93 -5.05
N PRO A 77 -8.42 -2.17 -4.96
CA PRO A 77 -9.41 -1.11 -4.78
C PRO A 77 -9.17 -0.21 -3.55
N GLY A 78 -8.43 -0.68 -2.54
CA GLY A 78 -8.09 0.07 -1.32
C GLY A 78 -6.81 0.92 -1.40
N GLY A 79 -6.11 0.94 -2.54
CA GLY A 79 -4.81 1.62 -2.66
C GLY A 79 -3.62 0.77 -2.23
N ALA A 80 -2.43 1.35 -2.38
CA ALA A 80 -1.19 0.82 -1.84
C ALA A 80 -0.54 1.86 -0.92
N ILE A 81 -0.07 1.37 0.23
CA ILE A 81 0.80 2.13 1.13
C ILE A 81 2.16 1.45 1.10
N VAL A 82 3.19 2.23 0.81
CA VAL A 82 4.57 1.76 0.83
C VAL A 82 5.26 2.41 2.02
N GLU A 83 5.78 1.60 2.93
CA GLU A 83 6.48 2.06 4.13
C GLU A 83 7.95 1.69 4.06
N TRP A 84 8.82 2.68 4.23
CA TRP A 84 10.26 2.49 4.43
C TRP A 84 10.59 2.66 5.89
N GLN A 85 11.39 1.75 6.42
CA GLN A 85 11.80 1.76 7.81
C GLN A 85 13.33 1.69 7.92
N LEU A 86 13.91 2.64 8.67
CA LEU A 86 15.32 2.62 9.05
C LEU A 86 15.57 1.60 10.18
N PRO A 87 16.81 1.09 10.30
CA PRO A 87 17.14 0.21 11.41
C PRO A 87 17.01 0.97 12.73
N ALA A 88 16.69 0.25 13.80
CA ALA A 88 16.62 0.85 15.13
C ALA A 88 18.01 1.34 15.53
N GLY A 89 18.17 2.67 15.62
CA GLY A 89 19.43 3.34 15.92
C GLY A 89 19.27 4.85 15.81
N LYS A 90 20.13 5.63 16.48
CA LYS A 90 20.02 7.11 16.50
C LYS A 90 20.98 7.80 15.52
N ASP A 91 21.71 7.05 14.72
CA ASP A 91 22.76 7.62 13.88
C ASP A 91 22.27 8.05 12.49
N VAL A 92 21.05 7.65 12.10
CA VAL A 92 20.40 8.02 10.84
C VAL A 92 18.92 8.29 11.05
N THR A 93 18.39 9.31 10.37
CA THR A 93 16.95 9.65 10.37
C THR A 93 16.50 10.07 8.99
N PHE A 94 15.19 9.99 8.72
CA PHE A 94 14.62 10.55 7.51
C PHE A 94 14.41 12.07 7.62
N PRO A 95 14.78 12.87 6.60
CA PRO A 95 14.24 14.21 6.40
C PRO A 95 12.78 14.15 5.90
N GLU A 96 12.08 15.28 5.85
CA GLU A 96 10.69 15.34 5.34
C GLU A 96 10.58 14.81 3.90
N ASN A 97 11.59 15.05 3.07
CA ASN A 97 11.74 14.51 1.73
C ASN A 97 12.62 13.25 1.68
N GLY A 98 12.58 12.44 2.74
CA GLY A 98 13.40 11.23 2.87
C GLY A 98 13.12 10.16 1.83
N ILE A 99 11.92 10.16 1.24
CA ILE A 99 11.57 9.36 0.06
C ILE A 99 11.02 10.29 -1.01
N VAL A 100 11.53 10.15 -2.23
CA VAL A 100 11.02 10.86 -3.41
C VAL A 100 10.66 9.84 -4.46
N ILE A 101 9.36 9.66 -4.73
CA ILE A 101 8.91 8.90 -5.89
C ILE A 101 9.23 9.73 -7.14
N GLU A 102 9.98 9.17 -8.08
CA GLU A 102 10.38 9.85 -9.31
C GLU A 102 9.33 9.69 -10.41
N GLY A 103 8.65 8.54 -10.46
CA GLY A 103 7.61 8.23 -11.45
C GLY A 103 7.44 6.74 -11.68
N SER A 104 6.52 6.36 -12.56
CA SER A 104 6.38 4.97 -12.99
C SER A 104 7.40 4.62 -14.05
N VAL A 105 7.88 3.38 -14.05
CA VAL A 105 8.76 2.84 -15.09
C VAL A 105 7.90 2.39 -16.25
N VAL A 106 8.21 2.90 -17.44
CA VAL A 106 7.59 2.52 -18.70
C VAL A 106 8.54 1.56 -19.42
N PHE A 107 8.10 0.31 -19.55
CA PHE A 107 8.80 -0.69 -20.33
C PHE A 107 8.54 -0.45 -21.82
N PRO A 108 9.57 -0.50 -22.68
CA PRO A 108 9.35 -0.51 -24.11
C PRO A 108 8.50 -1.75 -24.45
N SER A 109 7.35 -1.52 -25.08
CA SER A 109 6.51 -2.62 -25.57
C SER A 109 7.25 -3.30 -26.72
N GLU A 110 7.47 -4.61 -26.65
CA GLU A 110 8.17 -5.39 -27.69
C GLU A 110 7.49 -5.35 -29.07
N THR A 111 6.27 -4.82 -29.16
CA THR A 111 5.55 -4.60 -30.43
C THR A 111 6.05 -3.36 -31.18
N VAL A 112 7.26 -3.41 -31.72
CA VAL A 112 7.60 -2.64 -32.92
C VAL A 112 7.89 -3.65 -34.02
N PRO A 113 7.03 -3.79 -35.06
CA PRO A 113 7.41 -4.57 -36.22
C PRO A 113 8.67 -3.95 -36.80
N GLU A 114 9.70 -4.78 -36.91
CA GLU A 114 11.03 -4.50 -37.43
C GLU A 114 10.93 -3.77 -38.77
N SER A 115 10.94 -2.43 -38.74
CA SER A 115 11.13 -1.61 -39.92
C SER A 115 12.54 -1.89 -40.42
N LYS A 116 12.64 -2.77 -41.43
CA LYS A 116 13.88 -3.16 -42.11
C LYS A 116 14.77 -1.94 -42.38
N GLY A 117 15.87 -1.80 -41.63
CA GLY A 117 16.91 -0.82 -41.93
C GLY A 117 17.54 -0.08 -40.75
N GLN A 118 17.01 -0.20 -39.53
CA GLN A 118 17.61 0.46 -38.36
C GLN A 118 18.67 -0.47 -37.71
N PRO A 119 19.94 -0.06 -37.53
CA PRO A 119 20.93 -0.88 -36.86
C PRO A 119 20.53 -1.19 -35.40
N PRO A 120 20.78 -2.41 -34.90
CA PRO A 120 20.35 -2.84 -33.57
C PRO A 120 21.32 -2.29 -32.51
N ASN A 121 21.24 -1.00 -32.21
CA ASN A 121 22.02 -0.40 -31.15
C ASN A 121 21.17 0.65 -30.42
N GLU A 122 20.25 0.16 -29.60
CA GLU A 122 19.91 0.68 -28.28
C GLU A 122 18.73 -0.18 -27.78
N ALA A 123 19.06 -1.22 -26.99
CA ALA A 123 18.06 -1.97 -26.24
C ALA A 123 17.13 -0.96 -25.54
N GLY A 124 15.83 -1.09 -25.76
CA GLY A 124 14.84 -0.08 -25.37
C GLY A 124 15.08 0.42 -23.94
N SER A 125 15.48 1.68 -23.83
CA SER A 125 15.85 2.27 -22.54
C SER A 125 14.61 2.36 -21.65
N LEU A 126 14.73 1.90 -20.40
CA LEU A 126 13.69 2.09 -19.38
C LEU A 126 13.45 3.59 -19.20
N ARG A 127 12.21 4.04 -19.41
CA ARG A 127 11.83 5.45 -19.22
C ARG A 127 11.06 5.60 -17.91
N VAL A 128 11.21 6.75 -17.26
CA VAL A 128 10.43 7.09 -16.06
C VAL A 128 9.39 8.15 -16.43
N ASP A 129 8.10 7.83 -16.27
CA ASP A 129 7.01 8.78 -16.42
C ASP A 129 6.79 9.55 -15.11
N ALA A 130 7.40 10.74 -15.04
CA ALA A 130 7.33 11.61 -13.88
C ALA A 130 5.91 12.16 -13.60
N ARG A 131 4.97 12.05 -14.54
CA ARG A 131 3.58 12.50 -14.32
C ARG A 131 2.89 11.73 -13.20
N GLN A 132 3.33 10.50 -12.94
CA GLN A 132 2.75 9.68 -11.87
C GLN A 132 3.30 9.99 -10.47
N LYS A 133 4.34 10.82 -10.35
CA LYS A 133 4.88 11.26 -9.06
C LYS A 133 3.82 11.92 -8.18
N SER A 134 2.96 12.76 -8.77
CA SER A 134 1.92 13.51 -8.05
C SER A 134 0.81 12.62 -7.49
N ASN A 135 0.75 11.35 -7.90
CA ASN A 135 -0.19 10.38 -7.34
C ASN A 135 0.20 9.95 -5.93
N PHE A 136 1.45 10.15 -5.50
CA PHE A 136 1.90 9.74 -4.17
C PHE A 136 1.89 10.90 -3.18
N THR A 137 1.52 10.59 -1.94
CA THR A 137 1.67 11.49 -0.79
C THR A 137 2.48 10.77 0.27
N CYS A 138 3.65 11.32 0.61
CA CYS A 138 4.56 10.74 1.58
C CYS A 138 4.46 11.48 2.92
N VAL A 139 4.38 10.72 4.00
CA VAL A 139 4.25 11.24 5.37
C VAL A 139 5.38 10.67 6.22
N LEU A 140 6.16 11.57 6.83
CA LEU A 140 7.16 11.25 7.83
C LEU A 140 6.47 10.94 9.16
N ARG A 141 6.81 9.81 9.80
CA ARG A 141 6.31 9.47 11.14
C ARG A 141 7.05 10.26 12.22
N GLU A 142 6.42 10.38 13.39
CA GLU A 142 6.95 11.16 14.53
C GLU A 142 8.37 10.74 14.96
N ASP A 143 8.70 9.46 14.85
CA ASP A 143 10.01 8.93 15.20
C ASP A 143 11.11 9.26 14.17
N ARG A 144 10.74 9.78 12.99
CA ARG A 144 11.61 10.01 11.83
C ARG A 144 12.39 8.78 11.38
N LEU A 145 11.98 7.59 11.80
CA LEU A 145 12.56 6.30 11.38
C LEU A 145 11.72 5.65 10.28
N LYS A 146 10.51 6.19 10.03
CA LYS A 146 9.60 5.67 9.01
C LYS A 146 9.05 6.78 8.13
N ILE A 147 8.99 6.50 6.83
CA ILE A 147 8.21 7.26 5.86
C ILE A 147 7.21 6.31 5.20
N ALA A 148 5.96 6.73 5.12
CA ALA A 148 4.94 6.01 4.37
C ALA A 148 4.45 6.87 3.19
N CYS A 149 4.47 6.31 1.98
CA CYS A 149 3.89 6.94 0.80
C CYS A 149 2.63 6.19 0.38
N SER A 150 1.49 6.90 0.30
CA SER A 150 0.22 6.38 -0.18
C SER A 150 -0.05 6.88 -1.59
N SER A 151 -0.52 6.01 -2.49
CA SER A 151 -1.01 6.43 -3.80
C SER A 151 -2.49 6.86 -3.73
N LYS A 152 -2.83 7.99 -4.34
CA LYS A 152 -4.20 8.48 -4.56
C LYS A 152 -4.92 7.74 -5.69
N THR A 153 -4.15 7.22 -6.65
CA THR A 153 -4.67 6.62 -7.89
C THR A 153 -4.12 5.21 -8.05
N LEU A 154 -4.99 4.27 -8.39
CA LEU A 154 -4.66 2.85 -8.59
C LEU A 154 -4.01 2.61 -9.95
N VAL A 155 -2.85 3.22 -10.18
CA VAL A 155 -2.07 2.85 -11.35
C VAL A 155 -1.12 1.73 -10.94
N PRO A 156 -1.41 0.48 -11.32
CA PRO A 156 -0.48 -0.61 -11.06
C PRO A 156 0.78 -0.40 -11.89
N GLY A 157 1.92 -0.78 -11.32
CA GLY A 157 3.19 -0.66 -12.03
C GLY A 157 4.40 -0.71 -11.12
N VAL A 158 5.55 -0.56 -11.78
CA VAL A 158 6.87 -0.45 -11.16
C VAL A 158 7.17 1.03 -11.00
N TYR A 159 7.59 1.44 -9.79
CA TYR A 159 7.92 2.84 -9.51
C TYR A 159 9.38 3.02 -9.16
N LYS A 160 10.00 4.06 -9.74
CA LYS A 160 11.34 4.52 -9.38
C LYS A 160 11.24 5.52 -8.22
N TYR A 161 12.17 5.43 -7.27
CA TYR A 161 12.22 6.32 -6.13
C TYR A 161 13.66 6.58 -5.68
N THR A 162 13.89 7.71 -5.03
CA THR A 162 15.15 8.08 -4.37
C THR A 162 14.97 8.04 -2.86
N ILE A 163 15.95 7.52 -2.13
CA ILE A 163 16.03 7.59 -0.68
C ILE A 163 17.02 8.68 -0.25
N ARG A 164 16.66 9.44 0.78
CA ARG A 164 17.53 10.39 1.49
C ARG A 164 17.46 10.11 2.98
N VAL A 165 18.63 10.03 3.63
CA VAL A 165 18.74 9.96 5.08
C VAL A 165 19.72 11.00 5.56
N VAL A 166 19.52 11.48 6.78
CA VAL A 166 20.42 12.41 7.46
C VAL A 166 21.10 11.68 8.59
N ARG A 167 22.43 11.65 8.58
CA ARG A 167 23.24 11.12 9.67
C ARG A 167 23.25 12.08 10.86
N LYS A 168 23.65 11.58 12.03
CA LYS A 168 23.80 12.38 13.26
C LYS A 168 24.81 13.54 13.13
N ASP A 169 25.80 13.41 12.25
CA ASP A 169 26.77 14.46 11.90
C ASP A 169 26.21 15.51 10.93
N GLY A 170 24.95 15.38 10.51
CA GLY A 170 24.28 16.27 9.55
C GLY A 170 24.52 15.91 8.09
N GLN A 171 25.33 14.89 7.79
CA GLN A 171 25.57 14.47 6.41
C GLN A 171 24.30 13.87 5.79
N VAL A 172 23.93 14.35 4.61
CA VAL A 172 22.83 13.79 3.81
C VAL A 172 23.38 12.71 2.89
N LEU A 173 22.86 11.50 3.02
CA LEU A 173 23.11 10.42 2.10
C LEU A 173 21.92 10.26 1.15
N LYS A 174 22.20 10.17 -0.15
CA LYS A 174 21.21 9.96 -1.20
C LYS A 174 21.51 8.65 -1.91
N VAL A 175 20.50 7.80 -2.08
CA VAL A 175 20.60 6.54 -2.83
C VAL A 175 19.47 6.44 -3.83
N ASP A 176 19.84 6.08 -5.06
CA ASP A 176 18.95 5.75 -6.17
C ASP A 176 19.07 4.22 -6.39
N PRO A 177 18.09 3.42 -5.93
CA PRO A 177 18.16 1.97 -6.03
C PRO A 177 18.19 1.52 -7.49
N PRO A 178 19.01 0.53 -7.85
CA PRO A 178 19.03 0.02 -9.21
C PRO A 178 17.68 -0.62 -9.54
N MET A 179 17.16 -0.32 -10.73
CA MET A 179 15.96 -0.99 -11.24
C MET A 179 16.38 -2.36 -11.77
N VAL A 180 16.20 -3.40 -10.96
CA VAL A 180 16.39 -4.80 -11.37
C VAL A 180 15.02 -5.41 -11.59
N ILE A 181 14.67 -5.66 -12.85
CA ILE A 181 13.47 -6.41 -13.23
C ILE A 181 13.93 -7.86 -13.29
N MET A 182 13.45 -8.67 -12.34
CA MET A 182 13.68 -10.13 -12.34
C MET A 182 12.58 -10.83 -13.11
#